data_AF-A0A7S2DSH3-F1
#
_entry.id   AF-A0A7S2DSH3-F1
#
_cell.length_a   1.000
_cell.length_b   1.000
_cell.length_c   1.000
_cell.angle_alpha   90.00
_cell.angle_beta   90.00
_cell.angle_gamma   90.00
#
_symmetry.space_group_name_H-M   'P 1'
#
loop_
_entity.id
_entity.type
_entity.pdbx_description
1 polymer ?
#
loop_
_entity_poly.entity_id
_entity_poly.type
_entity_poly.pdbx_seq_one_letter_code
_entity_poly.pdbx_strand_id
1 'polypeptide(L)'
;GGASTGMAYRPRGEASGSVAAMMRGEVDLPAPSAEDKARWETNEQPKLQDWEIRKMEREKRKEAERRVQEEKDREKQEILDCHQAEKDGKKRIKEIKKKLEEVELAKDKDWDEQTEDDEALMEQEVDLRTELAELEKKYGSS
;
A
#
# COMPACT_ATOMS: atom_id res chain seq x y z
N GLY A 1 50.47 15.11 12.33
CA GLY A 1 49.58 15.85 11.43
C GLY A 1 49.67 15.25 10.06
N GLY A 2 48.54 14.78 9.52
CA GLY A 2 48.42 14.28 8.15
C GLY A 2 46.98 14.51 7.73
N ALA A 3 46.74 15.65 7.08
CA ALA A 3 45.43 16.08 6.63
C ALA A 3 45.05 15.40 5.30
N SER A 4 43.75 15.09 5.20
CA SER A 4 42.86 15.13 4.03
C SER A 4 43.47 15.04 2.63
N THR A 5 42.92 14.27 1.70
CA THR A 5 41.62 14.60 1.10
C THR A 5 41.19 13.48 0.16
N GLY A 6 39.94 13.03 0.29
CA GLY A 6 39.28 12.23 -0.72
C GLY A 6 39.13 13.03 -2.01
N MET A 7 39.66 12.50 -3.11
CA MET A 7 39.37 13.02 -4.45
C MET A 7 37.91 12.72 -4.79
N ALA A 8 37.05 13.70 -4.55
CA ALA A 8 35.74 13.75 -5.18
C ALA A 8 35.94 14.00 -6.68
N TYR A 9 35.42 13.10 -7.50
CA TYR A 9 35.40 13.22 -8.95
C TYR A 9 34.59 14.47 -9.34
N ARG A 10 35.27 15.50 -9.85
CA ARG A 10 34.61 16.65 -10.49
C ARG A 10 34.65 16.46 -12.00
N PRO A 11 33.51 16.23 -12.68
CA PRO A 11 33.49 16.25 -14.13
C PRO A 11 33.74 17.68 -14.60
N ARG A 12 34.77 17.82 -15.44
CA ARG A 12 35.24 19.08 -16.03
C ARG A 12 34.62 19.20 -17.42
N GLY A 13 33.80 20.23 -17.63
CA GLY A 13 33.54 20.84 -18.93
C GLY A 13 32.47 20.21 -19.84
N GLU A 14 31.34 20.90 -19.91
CA GLU A 14 30.46 21.20 -21.07
C GLU A 14 30.24 20.24 -22.25
N ALA A 15 28.93 20.15 -22.59
CA ALA A 15 28.25 19.58 -23.76
C ALA A 15 28.18 18.04 -23.81
N SER A 16 27.02 17.37 -23.84
CA SER A 16 25.64 17.76 -24.13
C SER A 16 24.71 16.60 -23.71
N GLY A 17 23.59 16.89 -23.05
CA GLY A 17 22.49 15.93 -22.86
C GLY A 17 22.51 15.14 -21.55
N SER A 18 22.22 15.81 -20.43
CA SER A 18 21.84 15.12 -19.19
C SER A 18 20.55 14.31 -19.41
N VAL A 19 20.50 13.08 -18.91
CA VAL A 19 19.31 12.21 -18.93
C VAL A 19 18.06 12.93 -18.38
N ALA A 20 18.25 13.87 -17.45
CA ALA A 20 17.17 14.69 -16.90
C ALA A 20 16.55 15.65 -17.93
N ALA A 21 17.34 16.16 -18.89
CA ALA A 21 16.83 16.99 -19.99
C ALA A 21 16.09 16.15 -21.04
N MET A 22 16.53 14.89 -21.26
CA MET A 22 15.83 13.94 -22.14
C MET A 22 14.45 13.58 -21.59
N MET A 23 14.29 13.45 -20.27
CA MET A 23 12.98 13.19 -19.65
C MET A 23 12.03 14.39 -19.67
N ARG A 24 12.55 15.61 -19.78
CA ARG A 24 11.74 16.85 -19.87
C ARG A 24 11.47 17.29 -21.31
N GLY A 25 12.01 16.59 -22.31
CA GLY A 25 11.84 16.94 -23.73
C GLY A 25 12.61 18.21 -24.14
N GLU A 26 13.57 18.66 -23.34
CA GLU A 26 14.32 19.92 -23.55
C GLU A 26 15.58 19.72 -24.41
N VAL A 27 15.76 18.54 -25.02
CA VAL A 27 16.90 18.24 -25.89
C VAL A 27 16.51 18.49 -27.33
N ASP A 28 17.09 19.52 -27.93
CA ASP A 28 16.99 19.82 -29.36
C ASP A 28 17.82 18.78 -30.12
N LEU A 29 17.21 17.63 -30.42
CA LEU A 29 17.85 16.54 -31.14
C LEU A 29 17.92 16.89 -32.63
N PRO A 30 19.09 16.77 -33.29
CA PRO A 30 19.18 16.98 -34.72
C PRO A 30 18.20 16.06 -35.45
N ALA A 31 17.46 16.61 -36.41
CA ALA A 31 16.49 15.84 -37.18
C ALA A 31 17.19 14.60 -37.79
N PRO A 32 16.64 13.38 -37.60
CA PRO A 32 17.26 12.18 -38.12
C PRO A 32 17.39 12.31 -39.63
N SER A 33 18.58 12.03 -40.15
CA SER A 33 18.85 12.06 -41.58
C SER A 33 17.93 11.04 -42.29
N ALA A 34 17.64 11.27 -43.57
CA ALA A 34 16.83 10.31 -44.35
C ALA A 34 17.46 8.90 -44.39
N GLU A 35 18.78 8.82 -44.24
CA GLU A 35 19.54 7.57 -44.16
C GLU A 35 19.35 6.84 -42.81
N ASP A 36 19.21 7.59 -41.71
CA ASP A 36 18.88 7.00 -40.40
C ASP A 36 17.47 6.44 -40.38
N LYS A 37 16.49 7.12 -41.01
CA LYS A 37 15.10 6.61 -41.11
C LYS A 37 15.02 5.28 -41.87
N ALA A 38 15.74 5.17 -42.98
CA ALA A 38 15.76 3.94 -43.79
C ALA A 38 16.32 2.72 -43.02
N ARG A 39 17.28 2.96 -42.11
CA ARG A 39 17.92 1.91 -41.29
C ARG A 39 17.00 1.33 -40.21
N TRP A 40 16.04 2.12 -39.71
CA TRP A 40 15.04 1.64 -38.74
C TRP A 40 13.82 0.99 -39.42
N GLU A 41 13.53 1.36 -40.67
CA GLU A 41 12.41 0.81 -41.45
C GLU A 41 12.67 -0.60 -42.01
N THR A 42 13.92 -1.05 -42.08
CA THR A 42 14.32 -2.36 -42.62
C THR A 42 14.68 -3.40 -41.56
N ASN A 43 14.28 -3.20 -40.30
CA ASN A 43 14.37 -4.25 -39.30
C ASN A 43 13.13 -5.16 -39.40
N GLU A 44 13.14 -6.09 -40.36
CA GLU A 44 12.22 -7.23 -40.33
C GLU A 44 12.43 -7.93 -38.98
N GLN A 45 11.44 -7.82 -38.09
CA GLN A 45 11.48 -8.54 -36.82
C GLN A 45 11.66 -10.03 -37.12
N PRO A 46 12.58 -10.73 -36.45
CA PRO A 46 12.74 -12.17 -36.64
C PRO A 46 11.40 -12.84 -36.35
N LYS A 47 10.80 -13.46 -37.39
CA LYS A 47 9.55 -14.19 -37.26
C LYS A 47 9.80 -15.36 -36.31
N LEU A 48 9.13 -15.34 -35.15
CA LEU A 48 9.15 -16.43 -34.18
C LEU A 48 8.80 -17.74 -34.88
N GLN A 49 9.49 -18.81 -34.54
CA GLN A 49 9.19 -20.13 -35.08
C GLN A 49 7.88 -20.66 -34.47
N ASP A 50 7.14 -21.49 -35.22
CA ASP A 50 5.83 -21.99 -34.79
C ASP A 50 5.83 -22.69 -33.42
N TRP A 51 6.95 -23.31 -33.02
CA TRP A 51 7.09 -23.93 -31.70
C TRP A 51 7.24 -22.91 -30.57
N GLU A 52 7.86 -21.75 -30.85
CA GLU A 52 7.97 -20.62 -29.91
C GLU A 52 6.61 -19.96 -29.74
N ILE A 53 5.86 -19.78 -30.82
CA ILE A 53 4.49 -19.25 -30.79
C ILE A 53 3.60 -20.16 -29.93
N ARG A 54 3.61 -21.48 -30.17
CA ARG A 54 2.84 -22.44 -29.36
C ARG A 54 3.24 -22.46 -27.88
N LYS A 55 4.54 -22.30 -27.58
CA LYS A 55 5.02 -22.23 -26.20
C LYS A 55 4.50 -20.97 -25.51
N MET A 56 4.58 -19.81 -26.18
CA MET A 56 4.07 -18.53 -25.69
C MET A 56 2.55 -18.55 -25.48
N GLU A 57 1.78 -19.17 -26.39
CA GLU A 57 0.33 -19.35 -26.23
C GLU A 57 -0.01 -20.23 -25.03
N ARG A 58 0.73 -21.33 -24.83
CA ARG A 58 0.55 -22.21 -23.67
C ARG A 58 0.90 -21.50 -22.37
N GLU A 59 1.97 -20.72 -22.34
CA GLU A 59 2.37 -19.92 -21.17
C GLU A 59 1.33 -18.83 -20.88
N LYS A 60 0.84 -18.11 -21.91
CA LYS A 60 -0.25 -17.14 -21.77
C LYS A 60 -1.52 -17.77 -21.22
N ARG A 61 -1.90 -18.96 -21.69
CA ARG A 61 -3.08 -19.66 -21.17
C ARG A 61 -2.91 -20.06 -19.71
N LYS A 62 -1.74 -20.59 -19.34
CA LYS A 62 -1.45 -20.94 -17.92
C LYS A 62 -1.41 -19.70 -17.02
N GLU A 63 -0.83 -18.61 -17.50
CA GLU A 63 -0.80 -17.33 -16.79
C GLU A 63 -2.23 -16.77 -16.59
N ALA A 64 -3.08 -16.86 -17.61
CA ALA A 64 -4.49 -16.45 -17.51
C ALA A 64 -5.26 -17.34 -16.52
N GLU A 65 -5.11 -18.66 -16.60
CA GLU A 65 -5.74 -19.59 -15.64
C GLU A 65 -5.24 -19.35 -14.21
N ARG A 66 -3.95 -19.06 -14.01
CA ARG A 66 -3.38 -18.71 -12.70
C ARG A 66 -3.97 -17.41 -12.15
N ARG A 67 -4.06 -16.36 -12.98
CA ARG A 67 -4.64 -15.07 -12.57
C ARG A 67 -6.11 -15.19 -12.17
N VAL A 68 -6.89 -15.96 -12.91
CA VAL A 68 -8.31 -16.20 -12.57
C VAL A 68 -8.44 -16.94 -11.23
N GLN A 69 -7.53 -17.87 -10.94
CA GLN A 69 -7.53 -18.58 -9.67
C GLN A 69 -7.08 -17.68 -8.50
N GLU A 70 -6.02 -16.89 -8.70
CA GLU A 70 -5.54 -15.90 -7.73
C GLU A 70 -6.62 -14.86 -7.40
N GLU A 71 -7.37 -14.39 -8.40
CA GLU A 71 -8.48 -13.45 -8.21
C GLU A 71 -9.61 -14.05 -7.38
N LYS A 72 -10.02 -15.29 -7.69
CA LYS A 72 -11.05 -16.01 -6.92
C LYS A 72 -10.63 -16.27 -5.47
N ASP A 73 -9.37 -16.61 -5.24
CA ASP A 73 -8.89 -16.88 -3.89
C ASP A 73 -8.72 -15.57 -3.10
N ARG A 74 -8.36 -14.48 -3.77
CA ARG A 74 -8.36 -13.13 -3.19
C ARG A 74 -9.77 -12.69 -2.80
N GLU A 75 -10.76 -12.85 -3.66
CA GLU A 75 -12.16 -12.50 -3.35
C GLU A 75 -12.69 -13.27 -2.13
N LYS A 76 -12.39 -14.58 -2.04
CA LYS A 76 -12.77 -15.38 -0.86
C LYS A 76 -12.10 -14.88 0.41
N GLN A 77 -10.82 -14.52 0.32
CA GLN A 77 -10.09 -14.00 1.48
C GLN A 77 -10.67 -12.65 1.92
N GLU A 78 -10.98 -11.76 0.98
CA GLU A 78 -11.60 -10.45 1.29
C GLU A 78 -12.95 -10.61 2.00
N ILE A 79 -13.78 -11.59 1.60
CA ILE A 79 -15.04 -11.90 2.29
C ILE A 79 -14.80 -12.42 3.71
N LEU A 80 -13.84 -13.33 3.89
CA LEU A 80 -13.51 -13.89 5.21
C LEU A 80 -12.95 -12.81 6.14
N ASP A 81 -12.09 -11.93 5.63
CA ASP A 81 -11.50 -10.83 6.38
C ASP A 81 -12.57 -9.82 6.79
N CYS A 82 -13.53 -9.51 5.91
CA CYS A 82 -14.68 -8.66 6.24
C CYS A 82 -15.52 -9.26 7.38
N HIS A 83 -15.88 -10.55 7.27
CA HIS A 83 -16.68 -11.21 8.30
C HIS A 83 -15.94 -11.32 9.65
N GLN A 84 -14.62 -11.54 9.61
CA GLN A 84 -13.80 -11.57 10.81
C GLN A 84 -13.70 -10.17 11.44
N ALA A 85 -13.51 -9.13 10.64
CA ALA A 85 -13.49 -7.74 11.10
C ALA A 85 -14.83 -7.33 11.73
N GLU A 86 -15.97 -7.74 11.17
CA GLU A 86 -17.29 -7.52 11.79
C GLU A 86 -17.41 -8.26 13.13
N LYS A 87 -16.98 -9.52 13.19
CA LYS A 87 -17.05 -10.32 14.41
C LYS A 87 -16.20 -9.71 15.52
N ASP A 88 -14.99 -9.28 15.21
CA ASP A 88 -14.09 -8.68 16.19
C ASP A 88 -14.52 -7.25 16.56
N GLY A 89 -15.06 -6.47 15.62
CA GLY A 89 -15.71 -5.19 15.90
C GLY A 89 -16.89 -5.34 16.87
N LYS A 90 -17.77 -6.33 16.64
CA LYS A 90 -18.90 -6.63 17.55
C LYS A 90 -18.45 -7.10 18.93
N LYS A 91 -17.36 -7.86 19.04
CA LYS A 91 -16.78 -8.21 20.35
C LYS A 91 -16.22 -6.98 21.06
N ARG A 92 -15.49 -6.14 20.33
CA ARG A 92 -14.90 -4.92 20.88
C ARG A 92 -15.97 -3.95 21.41
N ILE A 93 -17.08 -3.80 20.70
CA ILE A 93 -18.26 -3.04 21.17
C ILE A 93 -18.74 -3.58 22.52
N LYS A 94 -18.87 -4.91 22.68
CA LYS A 94 -19.29 -5.50 23.96
C LYS A 94 -18.28 -5.26 25.08
N GLU A 95 -16.99 -5.36 24.80
CA GLU A 95 -15.93 -5.08 25.77
C GLU A 95 -15.96 -3.62 26.23
N ILE A 96 -16.12 -2.67 25.30
CA ILE A 96 -16.18 -1.25 25.62
C ILE A 96 -17.44 -0.93 26.43
N LYS A 97 -18.59 -1.52 26.09
CA LYS A 97 -19.82 -1.36 26.90
C LYS A 97 -19.61 -1.83 28.33
N LYS A 98 -18.96 -2.99 28.51
CA LYS A 98 -18.63 -3.48 29.85
C LYS A 98 -17.67 -2.54 30.59
N LYS A 99 -16.65 -1.99 29.92
CA LYS A 99 -15.76 -0.99 30.53
C LYS A 99 -16.51 0.28 30.94
N LEU A 100 -17.48 0.73 30.14
CA LEU A 100 -18.31 1.87 30.50
C LEU A 100 -19.21 1.57 31.72
N GLU A 101 -19.74 0.36 31.85
CA GLU A 101 -20.43 -0.09 33.07
C GLU A 101 -19.49 -0.07 34.29
N GLU A 102 -18.24 -0.52 34.13
CA GLU A 102 -17.21 -0.44 35.19
C GLU A 102 -16.90 1.01 35.58
N VAL A 103 -16.87 1.94 34.62
CA VAL A 103 -16.74 3.39 34.86
C VAL A 103 -17.94 3.96 35.62
N GLU A 104 -19.16 3.54 35.28
CA GLU A 104 -20.37 3.97 36.01
C GLU A 104 -20.33 3.49 37.47
N LEU A 105 -19.93 2.24 37.70
CA LEU A 105 -19.74 1.71 39.05
C LEU A 105 -18.63 2.45 39.83
N ALA A 106 -17.54 2.84 39.15
CA ALA A 106 -16.47 3.61 39.77
C ALA A 106 -16.92 5.02 40.18
N LYS A 107 -17.81 5.64 39.39
CA LYS A 107 -18.41 6.96 39.70
C LYS A 107 -19.38 6.92 40.88
N ASP A 108 -20.03 5.78 41.08
CA ASP A 108 -20.97 5.57 42.19
C ASP A 108 -20.26 5.27 43.53
N LYS A 109 -18.94 5.07 43.53
CA LYS A 109 -18.14 4.91 44.77
C LYS A 109 -18.00 6.24 45.50
N ASP A 110 -18.01 6.18 46.82
CA ASP A 110 -17.68 7.32 47.67
C ASP A 110 -16.21 7.74 47.47
N TRP A 111 -15.93 9.03 47.67
CA TRP A 111 -14.60 9.62 47.37
C TRP A 111 -13.46 9.03 48.21
N ASP A 112 -13.76 8.40 49.35
CA ASP A 112 -12.79 7.70 50.20
C ASP A 112 -12.52 6.26 49.77
N GLU A 113 -13.34 5.69 48.89
CA GLU A 113 -13.19 4.36 48.30
C GLU A 113 -12.66 4.39 46.85
N GLN A 114 -12.50 5.59 46.27
CA GLN A 114 -11.93 5.76 44.94
C GLN A 114 -10.42 5.50 44.96
N THR A 115 -9.99 4.66 44.03
CA THR A 115 -8.58 4.32 43.81
C THR A 115 -8.01 5.06 42.59
N GLU A 116 -6.68 5.17 42.49
CA GLU A 116 -6.02 5.74 41.30
C GLU A 116 -6.46 5.03 39.99
N ASP A 117 -6.77 3.74 40.06
CA ASP A 117 -7.29 2.96 38.92
C ASP A 117 -8.72 3.38 38.52
N ASP A 118 -9.56 3.74 39.50
CA ASP A 118 -10.92 4.25 39.25
C ASP A 118 -10.88 5.63 38.58
N GLU A 119 -9.96 6.50 39.02
CA GLU A 119 -9.72 7.80 38.39
C GLU A 119 -9.25 7.65 36.94
N ALA A 120 -8.27 6.77 36.70
CA ALA A 120 -7.78 6.48 35.35
C ALA A 120 -8.87 5.89 34.43
N LEU A 121 -9.78 5.07 34.97
CA LEU A 121 -10.94 4.55 34.25
C LEU A 121 -11.92 5.66 33.87
N MET A 122 -12.21 6.59 34.79
CA MET A 122 -13.08 7.73 34.53
C MET A 122 -12.50 8.69 33.48
N GLU A 123 -11.19 8.92 33.48
CA GLU A 123 -10.53 9.75 32.45
C GLU A 123 -10.66 9.14 31.04
N GLN A 124 -10.61 7.81 30.94
CA GLN A 124 -10.76 7.10 29.67
C GLN A 124 -12.21 7.05 29.15
N GLU A 125 -13.19 7.50 29.93
CA GLU A 125 -14.62 7.40 29.55
C GLU A 125 -14.93 8.08 28.22
N VAL A 126 -14.39 9.28 28.00
CA VAL A 126 -14.66 10.05 26.77
C VAL A 126 -14.10 9.32 25.55
N ASP A 127 -12.91 8.74 25.69
CA ASP A 127 -12.26 7.95 24.64
C ASP A 127 -13.03 6.66 24.37
N LEU A 128 -13.46 5.95 25.42
CA LEU A 128 -14.28 4.73 25.32
C LEU A 128 -15.63 5.02 24.65
N ARG A 129 -16.30 6.13 24.98
CA ARG A 129 -17.56 6.53 24.32
C ARG A 129 -17.34 6.90 22.86
N THR A 130 -16.21 7.54 22.54
CA THR A 130 -15.84 7.88 21.16
C THR A 130 -15.55 6.62 20.34
N GLU A 131 -14.72 5.71 20.87
CA GLU A 131 -14.41 4.41 20.25
C GLU A 131 -15.69 3.58 20.05
N LEU A 132 -16.60 3.58 21.04
CA LEU A 132 -17.90 2.91 20.93
C LEU A 132 -18.73 3.48 19.78
N ALA A 133 -18.87 4.80 19.69
CA ALA A 133 -19.67 5.45 18.65
C ALA A 133 -19.11 5.18 17.24
N GLU A 134 -17.79 5.20 17.08
CA GLU A 134 -17.14 4.86 15.82
C GLU A 134 -17.35 3.39 15.43
N LEU A 135 -17.17 2.47 16.38
CA LEU A 135 -17.38 1.04 16.14
C LEU A 135 -18.85 0.70 15.90
N GLU A 136 -19.79 1.31 16.61
CA GLU A 136 -21.24 1.12 16.37
C GLU A 136 -21.65 1.69 15.01
N LYS A 137 -21.09 2.82 14.57
CA LYS A 137 -21.31 3.32 13.22
C LYS A 137 -20.78 2.36 12.15
N LYS A 138 -19.66 1.69 12.41
CA LYS A 138 -18.96 0.84 11.44
C LYS A 138 -19.45 -0.61 11.41
N TYR A 139 -19.89 -1.13 12.56
CA TYR A 139 -20.23 -2.55 12.77
C TYR A 139 -21.55 -2.79 13.52
N GLY A 140 -22.20 -1.73 14.03
CA GLY A 140 -23.46 -1.79 14.79
C GLY A 140 -24.72 -1.71 13.94
N SER A 141 -24.61 -1.39 12.65
CA SER A 141 -25.73 -1.49 11.69
C SER A 141 -25.82 -2.91 11.14
N SER A 142 -26.38 -3.84 11.92
CA SER A 142 -26.74 -5.18 11.48
C SER A 142 -27.94 -5.71 12.24
#